data_AF-A0A933P843-F1
#
_entry.id   AF-A0A933P843-F1
#
_cell.length_a   1.000
_cell.length_b   1.000
_cell.length_c   1.000
_cell.angle_alpha   90.00
_cell.angle_beta   90.00
_cell.angle_gamma   90.00
#
_symmetry.space_group_name_H-M   'P 1'
#
loop_
_entity.id
_entity.type
_entity.pdbx_description
1 polymer ?
#
loop_
_entity_poly.entity_id
_entity_poly.type
_entity_poly.pdbx_seq_one_letter_code
_entity_poly.pdbx_strand_id
1 'polypeptide(L)'
;MSRRIEIELTSARPDGTWTWRAAGAQQPKGVLDGALLPAGSAVGTVLRAEAEVELDGLTVTSVSASKEKAAKSNLLELIPSDKPFEAVTQQLARKERSDRDRGDRRDRGDRPPRGDRPDRGPRPGGDRGPRPGGDRAPRGDGAPRSDRGPRPGGERGPRPGGDRKPRFQAPPELPQRPKAKRLKPHRTHRNAVLAELPEAQRAVAERALQGGIPAVRQAVNEQNQRLRAEGKEEIPAAGLLAIAEQLLPKLRVAEWLDRADAAKADLEELDLRDLRSVVAASEDPMVARDETTRELAHELKDALVTKQEKELNLWFGDIDAAIGVGRVVRALKLSSQPPKAGVRFPTELAGKLAAAATANLTTDALPDRWVAVLEAVAFSPVRSQVTPSAAPTQTSDELLATVKRLGSLLPQVAALFGIEVDAKAPAAKPLRPTAPAKKAPPRPAKPAAPKPPAAAPAPAAEPEVVAEPEVVAEPEVVAEPEVVAEPEVVAEPEVVAEPEVVAEPEVVAEPEVVAEPEADPAE
;
A
#
# COMPACT_ATOMS: atom_id res chain seq x y z
N MET A 1 23.79 9.76 34.02
CA MET A 1 22.79 9.84 32.93
C MET A 1 21.39 9.58 33.48
N SER A 2 20.47 10.54 33.36
CA SER A 2 19.06 10.42 33.76
C SER A 2 18.31 9.34 32.98
N ARG A 3 17.70 8.38 33.67
CA ARG A 3 16.78 7.37 33.12
C ARG A 3 15.34 7.66 33.51
N ARG A 4 14.40 7.42 32.59
CA ARG A 4 12.95 7.52 32.84
C ARG A 4 12.42 6.17 33.32
N ILE A 5 11.77 6.17 34.48
CA ILE A 5 11.19 4.98 35.11
C ILE A 5 9.73 5.23 35.53
N GLU A 6 8.92 4.16 35.59
CA GLU A 6 7.59 4.18 36.23
C GLU A 6 7.78 3.76 37.69
N ILE A 7 7.40 4.64 38.62
CA ILE A 7 7.49 4.43 40.07
C ILE A 7 6.12 4.45 40.71
N GLU A 8 5.98 3.80 41.86
CA GLU A 8 4.76 3.78 42.66
C GLU A 8 5.11 4.19 44.10
N LEU A 9 4.32 5.10 44.67
CA LEU A 9 4.52 5.63 46.01
C LEU A 9 4.06 4.61 47.06
N THR A 10 4.94 4.19 47.98
CA THR A 10 4.65 3.11 48.95
C THR A 10 4.35 3.59 50.36
N SER A 11 4.93 4.72 50.80
CA SER A 11 4.55 5.38 52.06
C SER A 11 5.01 6.83 52.08
N ALA A 12 4.26 7.68 52.79
CA ALA A 12 4.69 9.01 53.17
C ALA A 12 5.26 8.98 54.60
N ARG A 13 6.41 9.62 54.83
CA ARG A 13 7.00 9.78 56.17
C ARG A 13 6.64 11.15 56.75
N PRO A 14 6.60 11.32 58.09
CA PRO A 14 6.35 12.61 58.73
C PRO A 14 7.33 13.71 58.29
N ASP A 15 8.55 13.33 57.93
CA ASP A 15 9.66 14.21 57.55
C ASP A 15 9.55 14.76 56.10
N GLY A 16 8.39 14.62 55.45
CA GLY A 16 8.15 15.08 54.07
C GLY A 16 8.71 14.18 52.96
N THR A 17 9.48 13.13 53.31
CA THR A 17 10.02 12.17 52.36
C THR A 17 9.06 11.02 52.07
N TRP A 18 9.12 10.49 50.85
CA TRP A 18 8.27 9.39 50.38
C TRP A 18 9.11 8.19 49.96
N THR A 19 8.68 6.99 50.32
CA THR A 19 9.27 5.76 49.77
C THR A 19 8.60 5.40 48.45
N TRP A 20 9.38 4.85 47.52
CA TRP A 20 8.87 4.43 46.21
C TRP A 20 9.42 3.06 45.79
N ARG A 21 8.64 2.35 44.97
CA ARG A 21 9.03 1.10 44.28
C ARG A 21 8.94 1.29 42.77
N ALA A 22 9.62 0.46 41.98
CA ALA A 22 9.29 0.41 40.55
C ALA A 22 7.88 -0.16 40.39
N ALA A 23 7.08 0.37 39.46
CA ALA A 23 5.69 -0.04 39.27
C ALA A 23 5.58 -1.57 39.09
N GLY A 24 4.82 -2.24 39.96
CA GLY A 24 4.66 -3.70 39.96
C GLY A 24 5.77 -4.53 40.65
N ALA A 25 6.81 -3.91 41.22
CA ALA A 25 7.82 -4.61 42.03
C ALA A 25 7.32 -4.83 43.47
N GLN A 26 7.79 -5.87 44.18
CA GLN A 26 7.36 -6.12 45.58
C GLN A 26 8.13 -5.32 46.63
N GLN A 27 9.41 -4.99 46.40
CA GLN A 27 10.25 -4.27 47.36
C GLN A 27 10.41 -2.78 47.01
N PRO A 28 10.46 -1.87 48.01
CA PRO A 28 10.78 -0.47 47.80
C PRO A 28 12.23 -0.33 47.28
N LYS A 29 12.44 0.57 46.32
CA LYS A 29 13.74 0.78 45.67
C LYS A 29 14.45 2.05 46.11
N GLY A 30 13.75 2.99 46.73
CA GLY A 30 14.37 4.23 47.20
C GLY A 30 13.43 5.16 47.94
N VAL A 31 13.96 6.34 48.25
CA VAL A 31 13.26 7.48 48.84
C VAL A 31 13.28 8.63 47.84
N LEU A 32 12.27 9.50 47.87
CA LEU A 32 12.22 10.76 47.12
C LEU A 32 11.68 11.88 48.02
N ASP A 33 11.95 13.13 47.65
CA ASP A 33 11.39 14.32 48.31
C ASP A 33 9.94 14.54 47.86
N GLY A 34 9.02 14.70 48.81
CA GLY A 34 7.61 14.99 48.55
C GLY A 34 7.38 16.30 47.80
N ALA A 35 8.33 17.25 47.83
CA ALA A 35 8.28 18.49 47.05
C ALA A 35 8.30 18.26 45.53
N LEU A 36 8.77 17.10 45.06
CA LEU A 36 8.79 16.74 43.65
C LEU A 36 7.45 16.16 43.15
N LEU A 37 6.50 15.88 44.05
CA LEU A 37 5.25 15.20 43.70
C LEU A 37 4.17 16.16 43.17
N PRO A 38 3.42 15.78 42.13
CA PRO A 38 2.22 16.51 41.72
C PRO A 38 1.19 16.61 42.85
N ALA A 39 0.50 17.76 42.94
CA ALA A 39 -0.57 17.97 43.91
C ALA A 39 -1.65 16.88 43.78
N GLY A 40 -2.05 16.29 44.91
CA GLY A 40 -2.98 15.16 44.97
C GLY A 40 -2.35 13.76 44.89
N SER A 41 -1.02 13.63 44.86
CA SER A 41 -0.35 12.33 44.90
C SER A 41 -0.58 11.59 46.24
N ALA A 42 -1.04 10.33 46.16
CA ALA A 42 -1.29 9.47 47.31
C ALA A 42 -0.48 8.16 47.26
N VAL A 43 -0.44 7.40 48.35
CA VAL A 43 0.13 6.04 48.37
C VAL A 43 -0.61 5.16 47.36
N GLY A 44 0.13 4.36 46.58
CA GLY A 44 -0.38 3.58 45.46
C GLY A 44 -0.41 4.32 44.11
N THR A 45 -0.15 5.63 44.07
CA THR A 45 -0.12 6.37 42.80
C THR A 45 1.10 5.96 41.97
N VAL A 46 0.87 5.54 40.72
CA VAL A 46 1.93 5.29 39.74
C VAL A 46 2.27 6.58 39.01
N LEU A 47 3.53 6.99 39.06
CA LEU A 47 4.04 8.23 38.49
C LEU A 47 5.27 7.95 37.62
N ARG A 48 5.58 8.86 36.70
CA ARG A 48 6.79 8.78 35.87
C ARG A 48 7.89 9.66 36.46
N ALA A 49 8.97 9.03 36.89
CA ALA A 49 10.13 9.72 37.43
C ALA A 49 11.30 9.76 36.42
N GLU A 50 12.04 10.86 36.44
CA GLU A 50 13.41 10.91 35.92
C GLU A 50 14.36 10.73 37.10
N ALA A 51 15.30 9.79 36.97
CA ALA A 51 16.22 9.41 38.04
C ALA A 51 17.65 9.27 37.51
N GLU A 52 18.61 9.80 38.27
CA GLU A 52 20.04 9.70 38.03
C GLU A 52 20.58 8.43 38.70
N VAL A 53 21.42 7.67 37.98
CA VAL A 53 22.18 6.55 38.56
C VAL A 53 23.53 7.11 39.00
N GLU A 54 23.78 7.10 40.30
CA GLU A 54 25.05 7.48 40.93
C GLU A 54 25.72 6.24 41.53
N LEU A 55 26.96 6.38 42.03
CA LEU A 55 27.70 5.29 42.68
C LEU A 55 26.98 4.77 43.94
N ASP A 56 26.29 5.66 44.66
CA ASP A 56 25.64 5.36 45.94
C ASP A 56 24.14 5.00 45.81
N GLY A 57 23.57 4.99 44.59
CA GLY A 57 22.18 4.58 44.37
C GLY A 57 21.46 5.25 43.21
N LEU A 58 20.12 5.26 43.28
CA LEU A 58 19.24 5.88 42.29
C LEU A 58 18.47 7.07 42.89
N THR A 59 18.82 8.28 42.48
CA THR A 59 18.25 9.53 43.00
C THR A 59 17.18 10.06 42.03
N VAL A 60 15.96 10.27 42.51
CA VAL A 60 14.86 10.83 41.70
C VAL A 60 15.01 12.35 41.60
N THR A 61 15.15 12.87 40.39
CA THR A 61 15.36 14.30 40.11
C THR A 61 14.09 15.04 39.70
N SER A 62 13.10 14.36 39.09
CA SER A 62 11.79 14.93 38.81
C SER A 62 10.70 13.86 38.75
N VAL A 63 9.46 14.23 39.07
CA VAL A 63 8.29 13.34 38.99
C VAL A 63 7.17 14.02 38.22
N SER A 64 6.49 13.25 37.37
CA SER A 64 5.39 13.71 36.51
C SER A 64 4.24 12.69 36.54
N ALA A 65 3.01 13.16 36.31
CA ALA A 65 1.85 12.28 36.20
C ALA A 65 2.07 11.24 35.09
N SER A 66 1.79 9.96 35.36
CA SER A 66 1.81 8.94 34.32
C SER A 66 0.70 9.25 33.32
N LYS A 67 1.04 9.41 32.04
CA LYS A 67 0.03 9.54 30.98
C LYS A 67 -0.77 8.24 30.91
N GLU A 68 -2.07 8.32 31.14
CA GLU A 68 -2.97 7.17 31.02
C GLU A 68 -2.69 6.43 29.70
N LYS A 69 -2.48 5.12 29.79
CA LYS A 69 -2.39 4.24 28.64
C LYS A 69 -3.81 4.20 28.05
N ALA A 70 -4.07 5.07 27.08
CA ALA A 70 -5.34 5.15 26.37
C ALA A 70 -5.83 3.73 26.04
N ALA A 71 -7.05 3.41 26.51
CA ALA A 71 -7.61 2.07 26.40
C ALA A 71 -7.49 1.59 24.94
N LYS A 72 -7.02 0.36 24.75
CA LYS A 72 -6.81 -0.22 23.41
C LYS A 72 -8.17 -0.38 22.71
N SER A 73 -8.59 0.65 21.98
CA SER A 73 -9.87 0.73 21.28
C SER A 73 -9.89 -0.14 20.01
N ASN A 74 -9.70 -1.44 20.19
CA ASN A 74 -9.99 -2.49 19.20
C ASN A 74 -11.37 -3.13 19.46
N LEU A 75 -12.12 -2.64 20.46
CA LEU A 75 -13.52 -3.00 20.65
C LEU A 75 -14.38 -2.09 19.78
N LEU A 76 -15.18 -2.68 18.90
CA LEU A 76 -16.24 -1.97 18.16
C LEU A 76 -17.46 -1.88 19.07
N GLU A 77 -17.71 -0.71 19.65
CA GLU A 77 -18.93 -0.44 20.40
C GLU A 77 -20.09 -0.18 19.41
N LEU A 78 -21.15 -0.98 19.50
CA LEU A 78 -22.29 -0.90 18.60
C LEU A 78 -23.28 0.15 19.13
N ILE A 79 -23.14 1.39 18.67
CA ILE A 79 -24.11 2.46 19.02
C ILE A 79 -25.47 2.12 18.38
N PRO A 80 -26.55 1.94 19.18
CA PRO A 80 -27.88 1.70 18.63
C PRO A 80 -28.33 2.90 17.80
N SER A 81 -28.91 2.62 16.63
CA SER A 81 -29.48 3.64 15.75
C SER A 81 -30.99 3.50 15.77
N ASP A 82 -31.70 4.47 16.35
CA ASP A 82 -33.17 4.54 16.37
C ASP A 82 -33.80 4.82 14.99
N LYS A 83 -32.98 4.94 13.94
CA LYS A 83 -33.47 5.11 12.57
C LYS A 83 -33.94 3.77 12.01
N PRO A 84 -35.18 3.66 11.49
CA PRO A 84 -35.67 2.43 10.89
C PRO A 84 -34.79 2.02 9.70
N PHE A 85 -34.39 0.76 9.68
CA PHE A 85 -33.49 0.21 8.67
C PHE A 85 -34.24 -0.07 7.36
N GLU A 86 -34.04 0.78 6.34
CA GLU A 86 -34.49 0.50 4.97
C GLU A 86 -33.47 -0.38 4.23
N ALA A 87 -33.85 -1.63 3.96
CA ALA A 87 -33.01 -2.58 3.23
C ALA A 87 -32.95 -2.27 1.72
N VAL A 88 -31.87 -1.63 1.26
CA VAL A 88 -31.64 -1.34 -0.17
C VAL A 88 -31.11 -2.59 -0.89
N THR A 89 -32.01 -3.39 -1.46
CA THR A 89 -31.64 -4.54 -2.32
C THR A 89 -31.34 -4.07 -3.75
N GLN A 90 -30.07 -3.81 -4.06
CA GLN A 90 -29.66 -3.37 -5.39
C GLN A 90 -29.60 -4.54 -6.40
N GLN A 91 -30.70 -4.81 -7.10
CA GLN A 91 -30.68 -5.69 -8.28
C GLN A 91 -29.97 -4.99 -9.46
N LEU A 92 -28.84 -5.55 -9.89
CA LEU A 92 -28.13 -5.12 -11.10
C LEU A 92 -28.86 -5.61 -12.35
N ALA A 93 -29.30 -4.68 -13.19
CA ALA A 93 -29.93 -5.01 -14.47
C ALA A 93 -28.98 -5.82 -15.38
N ARG A 94 -29.51 -6.90 -15.98
CA ARG A 94 -28.75 -7.82 -16.83
C ARG A 94 -28.35 -7.11 -18.12
N LYS A 95 -27.05 -6.84 -18.28
CA LYS A 95 -26.49 -6.20 -19.48
C LYS A 95 -26.60 -7.12 -20.70
N GLU A 96 -27.41 -6.74 -21.68
CA GLU A 96 -27.46 -7.40 -22.98
C GLU A 96 -26.09 -7.32 -23.68
N ARG A 97 -25.65 -8.45 -24.25
CA ARG A 97 -24.43 -8.51 -25.05
C ARG A 97 -24.78 -8.06 -26.47
N SER A 98 -24.47 -6.81 -26.80
CA SER A 98 -24.35 -6.40 -28.20
C SER A 98 -23.14 -7.12 -28.80
N ASP A 99 -23.38 -8.09 -29.67
CA ASP A 99 -22.35 -8.61 -30.56
C ASP A 99 -21.83 -7.47 -31.45
N ARG A 100 -20.51 -7.34 -31.52
CA ARG A 100 -19.84 -6.50 -32.52
C ARG A 100 -18.39 -6.94 -32.72
N ASP A 101 -18.10 -7.34 -33.96
CA ASP A 101 -16.77 -7.44 -34.57
C ASP A 101 -15.63 -8.06 -33.75
N ARG A 102 -15.63 -9.40 -33.67
CA ARG A 102 -14.37 -10.12 -33.87
C ARG A 102 -14.10 -10.24 -35.36
N GLY A 103 -13.27 -9.35 -35.89
CA GLY A 103 -12.71 -9.49 -37.23
C GLY A 103 -11.72 -10.65 -37.26
N ASP A 104 -12.20 -11.85 -37.58
CA ASP A 104 -11.34 -13.01 -37.79
C ASP A 104 -10.79 -13.04 -39.23
N ARG A 105 -9.52 -13.41 -39.36
CA ARG A 105 -8.80 -13.33 -40.64
C ARG A 105 -8.99 -14.62 -41.43
N ARG A 106 -9.94 -14.57 -42.37
CA ARG A 106 -10.03 -15.37 -43.60
C ARG A 106 -8.98 -16.48 -43.74
N ASP A 107 -9.39 -17.71 -43.48
CA ASP A 107 -8.81 -18.86 -44.18
C ASP A 107 -9.58 -19.14 -45.48
N ARG A 108 -8.97 -19.88 -46.41
CA ARG A 108 -9.48 -20.18 -47.75
C ARG A 108 -10.56 -21.26 -47.72
N GLY A 109 -11.59 -21.10 -48.55
CA GLY A 109 -12.60 -22.14 -48.79
C GLY A 109 -13.59 -21.75 -49.87
N ASP A 110 -13.70 -22.61 -50.87
CA ASP A 110 -14.35 -22.48 -52.18
C ASP A 110 -15.79 -21.93 -52.29
N ARG A 111 -16.09 -21.48 -53.52
CA ARG A 111 -17.40 -21.00 -54.01
C ARG A 111 -18.07 -22.08 -54.86
N PRO A 112 -19.39 -22.29 -54.72
CA PRO A 112 -20.23 -22.33 -55.92
C PRO A 112 -21.44 -21.35 -55.86
N PRO A 113 -22.20 -21.13 -56.97
CA PRO A 113 -23.05 -19.93 -57.10
C PRO A 113 -24.53 -20.17 -57.43
N ARG A 114 -25.34 -19.10 -57.22
CA ARG A 114 -26.54 -18.69 -58.01
C ARG A 114 -27.83 -19.52 -57.84
N GLY A 115 -28.95 -18.85 -57.53
CA GLY A 115 -30.29 -19.45 -57.55
C GLY A 115 -31.41 -18.52 -57.04
N ASP A 116 -32.11 -17.89 -57.98
CA ASP A 116 -33.56 -17.61 -58.05
C ASP A 116 -34.35 -16.77 -57.01
N ARG A 117 -35.20 -15.90 -57.59
CA ARG A 117 -36.31 -15.14 -56.99
C ARG A 117 -37.48 -15.11 -57.98
N PRO A 118 -38.68 -15.57 -57.59
CA PRO A 118 -39.97 -14.87 -57.85
C PRO A 118 -41.00 -15.11 -56.70
N ASP A 119 -42.25 -14.63 -56.65
CA ASP A 119 -42.87 -13.35 -57.05
C ASP A 119 -43.96 -13.00 -55.98
N ARG A 120 -44.23 -11.72 -55.63
CA ARG A 120 -45.35 -10.87 -56.12
C ARG A 120 -46.78 -11.33 -55.75
N GLY A 121 -47.46 -10.54 -54.91
CA GLY A 121 -48.90 -10.63 -54.60
C GLY A 121 -49.39 -9.38 -53.83
N PRO A 122 -50.66 -8.92 -53.94
CA PRO A 122 -50.98 -7.48 -53.80
C PRO A 122 -51.85 -7.04 -52.60
N ARG A 123 -51.92 -5.70 -52.39
CA ARG A 123 -52.75 -4.99 -51.39
C ARG A 123 -54.20 -4.73 -51.84
N PRO A 124 -55.10 -4.49 -50.87
CA PRO A 124 -56.04 -3.36 -50.86
C PRO A 124 -55.86 -2.47 -49.60
N GLY A 125 -56.39 -1.25 -49.43
CA GLY A 125 -57.13 -0.33 -50.31
C GLY A 125 -57.98 0.66 -49.49
N GLY A 126 -57.87 1.98 -49.73
CA GLY A 126 -58.62 3.07 -49.04
C GLY A 126 -57.75 3.94 -48.10
N ASP A 127 -57.86 5.27 -48.01
CA ASP A 127 -58.82 6.21 -48.64
C ASP A 127 -58.18 7.58 -49.05
N ARG A 128 -58.94 8.46 -49.73
CA ARG A 128 -58.44 9.64 -50.49
C ARG A 128 -58.59 11.01 -49.80
N GLY A 129 -57.67 11.92 -50.10
CA GLY A 129 -57.83 13.39 -49.98
C GLY A 129 -56.72 14.13 -50.76
N PRO A 130 -56.95 15.26 -51.46
CA PRO A 130 -56.17 15.59 -52.67
C PRO A 130 -55.19 16.77 -52.58
N ARG A 131 -54.16 16.72 -53.43
CA ARG A 131 -53.21 17.82 -53.78
C ARG A 131 -53.81 18.76 -54.84
N PRO A 132 -53.23 19.97 -54.97
CA PRO A 132 -52.49 20.35 -56.19
C PRO A 132 -51.02 20.66 -55.82
N GLY A 133 -49.97 20.41 -56.59
CA GLY A 133 -49.78 20.39 -58.06
C GLY A 133 -48.61 21.36 -58.31
N GLY A 134 -47.39 20.92 -58.62
CA GLY A 134 -46.86 20.63 -59.97
C GLY A 134 -45.68 21.61 -60.19
N ASP A 135 -44.52 21.29 -60.76
CA ASP A 135 -44.23 20.28 -61.80
C ASP A 135 -42.84 19.61 -61.72
N ARG A 136 -42.82 18.44 -62.39
CA ARG A 136 -41.75 17.60 -62.98
C ARG A 136 -40.41 18.32 -63.32
N ALA A 137 -39.20 17.77 -63.09
CA ALA A 137 -38.60 16.48 -63.53
C ALA A 137 -38.34 16.38 -65.07
N PRO A 138 -37.40 15.56 -65.62
CA PRO A 138 -36.43 14.62 -65.02
C PRO A 138 -34.99 14.70 -65.65
N ARG A 139 -34.21 13.59 -65.59
CA ARG A 139 -32.85 13.36 -66.14
C ARG A 139 -32.66 13.69 -67.64
N GLY A 140 -31.42 13.99 -68.02
CA GLY A 140 -30.89 13.83 -69.39
C GLY A 140 -29.41 13.40 -69.36
N ASP A 141 -29.08 12.32 -70.09
CA ASP A 141 -27.72 11.81 -70.26
C ASP A 141 -26.99 12.48 -71.45
N GLY A 142 -25.67 12.64 -71.35
CA GLY A 142 -24.77 12.58 -72.52
C GLY A 142 -24.49 13.82 -73.38
N ALA A 143 -23.34 14.46 -73.12
CA ALA A 143 -22.45 15.13 -74.10
C ALA A 143 -22.93 16.47 -74.76
N PRO A 144 -22.06 17.22 -75.49
CA PRO A 144 -20.61 17.12 -75.66
C PRO A 144 -19.84 18.44 -75.29
N ARG A 145 -18.60 18.52 -75.78
CA ARG A 145 -17.55 19.54 -75.55
C ARG A 145 -17.91 20.97 -76.00
N SER A 146 -17.19 21.91 -75.36
CA SER A 146 -16.38 23.02 -75.95
C SER A 146 -16.75 24.48 -75.63
N ASP A 147 -15.68 25.30 -75.64
CA ASP A 147 -15.63 26.75 -75.79
C ASP A 147 -16.30 27.67 -74.77
N ARG A 148 -15.53 27.96 -73.70
CA ARG A 148 -15.28 29.37 -73.38
C ARG A 148 -13.83 29.65 -73.00
N GLY A 149 -13.20 30.51 -73.80
CA GLY A 149 -11.81 30.94 -73.70
C GLY A 149 -11.50 31.86 -72.50
N PRO A 150 -10.29 32.42 -72.47
CA PRO A 150 -9.52 32.56 -71.22
C PRO A 150 -9.83 33.83 -70.42
N ARG A 151 -9.65 33.74 -69.10
CA ARG A 151 -9.38 34.92 -68.25
C ARG A 151 -7.89 34.95 -67.87
N PRO A 152 -7.30 36.16 -67.75
CA PRO A 152 -5.85 36.34 -67.85
C PRO A 152 -5.10 35.89 -66.60
N GLY A 153 -3.81 35.62 -66.78
CA GLY A 153 -2.94 35.10 -65.74
C GLY A 153 -2.78 36.05 -64.56
N GLY A 154 -3.20 35.59 -63.38
CA GLY A 154 -2.57 35.98 -62.13
C GLY A 154 -1.55 34.91 -61.77
N GLU A 155 -0.26 35.25 -61.82
CA GLU A 155 0.81 34.35 -61.42
C GLU A 155 0.60 33.90 -59.96
N ARG A 156 0.36 32.61 -59.75
CA ARG A 156 0.52 32.02 -58.41
C ARG A 156 2.02 31.93 -58.14
N GLY A 157 2.58 33.04 -57.65
CA GLY A 157 3.93 33.07 -57.11
C GLY A 157 4.15 31.93 -56.10
N PRO A 158 5.39 31.43 -55.96
CA PRO A 158 5.68 30.36 -55.01
C PRO A 158 5.18 30.77 -53.63
N ARG A 159 4.38 29.90 -52.99
CA ARG A 159 3.96 30.13 -51.60
C ARG A 159 5.23 30.35 -50.77
N PRO A 160 5.35 31.46 -50.01
CA PRO A 160 6.47 31.66 -49.11
C PRO A 160 6.62 30.41 -48.26
N GLY A 161 7.84 29.88 -48.19
CA GLY A 161 8.12 28.60 -47.57
C GLY A 161 7.58 28.61 -46.14
N GLY A 162 6.52 27.87 -45.88
CA GLY A 162 5.98 27.76 -44.54
C GLY A 162 7.08 27.24 -43.64
N ASP A 163 7.50 28.07 -42.68
CA ASP A 163 8.64 27.80 -41.82
C ASP A 163 8.52 26.38 -41.28
N ARG A 164 9.47 25.52 -41.66
CA ARG A 164 9.55 24.18 -41.11
C ARG A 164 9.81 24.37 -39.63
N LYS A 165 8.73 24.29 -38.83
CA LYS A 165 8.78 24.26 -37.35
C LYS A 165 10.03 23.50 -36.96
N PRO A 166 10.95 24.08 -36.17
CA PRO A 166 12.24 23.48 -35.91
C PRO A 166 12.02 22.03 -35.52
N ARG A 167 12.66 21.11 -36.24
CA ARG A 167 12.50 19.67 -36.02
C ARG A 167 12.90 19.40 -34.58
N PHE A 168 11.90 19.28 -33.70
CA PHE A 168 12.09 18.89 -32.32
C PHE A 168 12.67 17.48 -32.36
N GLN A 169 13.99 17.39 -32.21
CA GLN A 169 14.66 16.13 -32.04
C GLN A 169 14.15 15.58 -30.71
N ALA A 170 13.41 14.46 -30.77
CA ALA A 170 12.87 13.84 -29.58
C ALA A 170 14.05 13.53 -28.64
N PRO A 171 14.04 14.02 -27.38
CA PRO A 171 15.13 13.76 -26.45
C PRO A 171 15.35 12.25 -26.33
N PRO A 172 16.60 11.76 -26.40
CA PRO A 172 16.92 10.34 -26.53
C PRO A 172 16.09 9.47 -25.57
N GLU A 173 15.60 8.34 -26.08
CA GLU A 173 14.76 7.48 -25.24
C GLU A 173 15.56 6.87 -24.10
N LEU A 174 14.97 6.89 -22.91
CA LEU A 174 15.54 6.18 -21.76
C LEU A 174 15.39 4.67 -21.96
N PRO A 175 16.31 3.84 -21.44
CA PRO A 175 16.18 2.39 -21.48
C PRO A 175 14.80 1.96 -20.96
N GLN A 176 14.01 1.35 -21.83
CA GLN A 176 12.71 0.80 -21.50
C GLN A 176 12.89 -0.67 -21.13
N ARG A 177 13.11 -0.96 -19.85
CA ARG A 177 13.25 -2.34 -19.36
C ARG A 177 11.93 -3.09 -19.48
N PRO A 178 11.92 -4.37 -19.91
CA PRO A 178 10.72 -5.18 -19.91
C PRO A 178 10.16 -5.30 -18.49
N LYS A 179 8.84 -5.40 -18.36
CA LYS A 179 8.19 -5.63 -17.07
C LYS A 179 8.45 -7.07 -16.63
N ALA A 180 8.91 -7.25 -15.41
CA ALA A 180 9.14 -8.57 -14.84
C ALA A 180 7.87 -9.44 -14.85
N LYS A 181 8.04 -10.73 -15.17
CA LYS A 181 6.99 -11.75 -15.13
C LYS A 181 6.55 -11.99 -13.68
N ARG A 182 5.27 -12.32 -13.50
CA ARG A 182 4.71 -12.79 -12.22
C ARG A 182 4.91 -14.30 -12.11
N LEU A 183 5.22 -14.80 -10.90
CA LEU A 183 5.35 -16.24 -10.65
C LEU A 183 4.05 -16.97 -11.01
N LYS A 184 4.18 -18.09 -11.73
CA LYS A 184 3.09 -19.01 -12.05
C LYS A 184 3.48 -20.41 -11.61
N PRO A 185 3.25 -20.79 -10.34
CA PRO A 185 3.61 -22.11 -9.86
C PRO A 185 2.82 -23.19 -10.61
N HIS A 186 3.48 -24.32 -10.84
CA HIS A 186 2.85 -25.51 -11.40
C HIS A 186 2.04 -26.24 -10.30
N ARG A 187 1.61 -27.46 -10.60
CA ARG A 187 0.90 -28.36 -9.67
C ARG A 187 1.51 -29.75 -9.64
N THR A 188 2.76 -29.88 -10.06
CA THR A 188 3.43 -31.18 -10.25
C THR A 188 3.58 -31.92 -8.93
N HIS A 189 4.13 -31.26 -7.91
CA HIS A 189 4.36 -31.87 -6.60
C HIS A 189 3.07 -32.06 -5.83
N ARG A 190 2.16 -31.07 -5.87
CA ARG A 190 0.83 -31.23 -5.24
C ARG A 190 0.01 -32.36 -5.84
N ASN A 191 -0.01 -32.48 -7.17
CA ASN A 191 -0.76 -33.56 -7.82
C ASN A 191 -0.15 -34.93 -7.50
N ALA A 192 1.18 -35.04 -7.37
CA ALA A 192 1.84 -36.27 -6.93
C ALA A 192 1.40 -36.65 -5.50
N VAL A 193 1.47 -35.72 -4.53
CA VAL A 193 1.01 -35.98 -3.15
C VAL A 193 -0.48 -36.34 -3.11
N LEU A 194 -1.34 -35.66 -3.88
CA LEU A 194 -2.76 -36.00 -3.96
C LEU A 194 -3.01 -37.38 -4.59
N ALA A 195 -2.18 -37.82 -5.54
CA ALA A 195 -2.30 -39.14 -6.15
C ALA A 195 -1.95 -40.27 -5.18
N GLU A 196 -0.93 -40.09 -4.34
CA GLU A 196 -0.53 -41.06 -3.30
C GLU A 196 -1.58 -41.23 -2.19
N LEU A 197 -2.37 -40.20 -1.90
CA LEU A 197 -3.34 -40.24 -0.80
C LEU A 197 -4.56 -41.13 -1.10
N PRO A 198 -5.07 -41.86 -0.10
CA PRO A 198 -6.36 -42.55 -0.18
C PRO A 198 -7.50 -41.58 -0.53
N GLU A 199 -8.50 -42.05 -1.28
CA GLU A 199 -9.60 -41.20 -1.79
C GLU A 199 -10.34 -40.43 -0.69
N ALA A 200 -10.56 -41.05 0.47
CA ALA A 200 -11.17 -40.40 1.64
C ALA A 200 -10.35 -39.22 2.20
N GLN A 201 -9.03 -39.23 2.01
CA GLN A 201 -8.12 -38.17 2.48
C GLN A 201 -7.91 -37.07 1.42
N ARG A 202 -8.05 -37.39 0.13
CA ARG A 202 -7.89 -36.41 -0.98
C ARG A 202 -8.79 -35.18 -0.82
N ALA A 203 -10.07 -35.36 -0.52
CA ALA A 203 -11.01 -34.25 -0.33
C ALA A 203 -10.60 -33.31 0.83
N VAL A 204 -10.06 -33.87 1.92
CA VAL A 204 -9.54 -33.10 3.05
C VAL A 204 -8.27 -32.34 2.65
N ALA A 205 -7.36 -33.00 1.92
CA ALA A 205 -6.11 -32.43 1.42
C ALA A 205 -6.35 -31.27 0.44
N GLU A 206 -7.25 -31.42 -0.54
CA GLU A 206 -7.63 -30.37 -1.48
C GLU A 206 -8.20 -29.14 -0.76
N ARG A 207 -9.04 -29.35 0.26
CA ARG A 207 -9.60 -28.25 1.06
C ARG A 207 -8.55 -27.60 1.97
N ALA A 208 -7.60 -28.36 2.50
CA ALA A 208 -6.46 -27.86 3.26
C ALA A 208 -5.47 -27.05 2.39
N LEU A 209 -5.28 -27.41 1.12
CA LEU A 209 -4.55 -26.59 0.15
C LEU A 209 -5.25 -25.25 -0.12
N GLN A 210 -6.58 -25.23 -0.20
CA GLN A 210 -7.34 -24.02 -0.52
C GLN A 210 -7.28 -22.94 0.58
N GLY A 211 -7.20 -23.32 1.85
CA GLY A 211 -7.21 -22.35 2.97
C GLY A 211 -6.85 -22.90 4.35
N GLY A 212 -6.06 -23.99 4.41
CA GLY A 212 -5.59 -24.60 5.64
C GLY A 212 -6.69 -25.24 6.50
N ILE A 213 -6.36 -25.48 7.78
CA ILE A 213 -7.28 -26.03 8.79
C ILE A 213 -8.60 -25.23 8.87
N PRO A 214 -8.63 -23.87 8.82
CA PRO A 214 -9.87 -23.11 8.86
C PRO A 214 -10.83 -23.45 7.70
N ALA A 215 -10.31 -23.66 6.48
CA ALA A 215 -11.14 -24.01 5.33
C ALA A 215 -11.72 -25.43 5.44
N VAL A 216 -10.99 -26.38 6.04
CA VAL A 216 -11.49 -27.72 6.38
C VAL A 216 -12.58 -27.61 7.45
N ARG A 217 -12.33 -26.89 8.55
CA ARG A 217 -13.30 -26.66 9.63
C ARG A 217 -14.60 -26.04 9.11
N GLN A 218 -14.51 -25.03 8.25
CA GLN A 218 -15.68 -24.40 7.63
C GLN A 218 -16.44 -25.39 6.75
N ALA A 219 -15.76 -26.18 5.90
CA ALA A 219 -16.41 -27.16 5.05
C ALA A 219 -17.16 -28.24 5.86
N VAL A 220 -16.56 -28.75 6.93
CA VAL A 220 -17.22 -29.74 7.81
C VAL A 220 -18.41 -29.12 8.54
N ASN A 221 -18.29 -27.88 9.03
CA ASN A 221 -19.42 -27.19 9.66
C ASN A 221 -20.59 -26.98 8.68
N GLU A 222 -20.30 -26.54 7.44
CA GLU A 222 -21.31 -26.40 6.37
C GLU A 222 -21.93 -27.75 6.00
N GLN A 223 -21.16 -28.84 6.00
CA GLN A 223 -21.65 -30.19 5.73
C GLN A 223 -22.53 -30.73 6.86
N ASN A 224 -22.12 -30.57 8.13
CA ASN A 224 -22.90 -31.00 9.28
C ASN A 224 -24.21 -30.18 9.43
N GLN A 225 -24.20 -28.89 9.08
CA GLN A 225 -25.44 -28.10 9.01
C GLN A 225 -26.42 -28.66 7.98
N ARG A 226 -25.93 -29.13 6.81
CA ARG A 226 -26.78 -29.79 5.80
C ARG A 226 -27.28 -31.14 6.27
N LEU A 227 -26.41 -31.99 6.84
CA LEU A 227 -26.79 -33.31 7.36
C LEU A 227 -27.85 -33.18 8.45
N ARG A 228 -27.68 -32.23 9.39
CA ARG A 228 -28.69 -31.90 10.42
C ARG A 228 -30.02 -31.43 9.81
N ALA A 229 -29.99 -30.60 8.77
CA ALA A 229 -31.20 -30.16 8.06
C ALA A 229 -31.88 -31.30 7.27
N GLU A 230 -31.12 -32.30 6.83
CA GLU A 230 -31.59 -33.51 6.15
C GLU A 230 -31.97 -34.65 7.13
N GLY A 231 -31.85 -34.45 8.45
CA GLY A 231 -32.14 -35.45 9.48
C GLY A 231 -31.15 -36.63 9.52
N LYS A 232 -29.93 -36.44 9.00
CA LYS A 232 -28.86 -37.44 8.94
C LYS A 232 -27.84 -37.22 10.06
N GLU A 233 -27.10 -38.29 10.38
CA GLU A 233 -26.00 -38.25 11.35
C GLU A 233 -24.90 -37.26 10.94
N GLU A 234 -24.30 -36.58 11.92
CA GLU A 234 -23.24 -35.59 11.72
C GLU A 234 -21.86 -36.25 11.61
N ILE A 235 -20.99 -35.70 10.76
CA ILE A 235 -19.63 -36.21 10.58
C ILE A 235 -18.72 -35.69 11.71
N PRO A 236 -17.92 -36.55 12.38
CA PRO A 236 -17.05 -36.12 13.47
C PRO A 236 -15.92 -35.21 12.97
N ALA A 237 -16.06 -33.90 13.20
CA ALA A 237 -15.14 -32.89 12.70
C ALA A 237 -13.70 -33.06 13.22
N ALA A 238 -13.52 -33.53 14.45
CA ALA A 238 -12.20 -33.75 15.05
C ALA A 238 -11.32 -34.70 14.22
N GLY A 239 -11.89 -35.77 13.67
CA GLY A 239 -11.15 -36.74 12.84
C GLY A 239 -10.66 -36.13 11.52
N LEU A 240 -11.50 -35.34 10.85
CA LEU A 240 -11.13 -34.67 9.59
C LEU A 240 -10.11 -33.55 9.82
N LEU A 241 -10.17 -32.86 10.96
CA LEU A 241 -9.18 -31.85 11.34
C LEU A 241 -7.82 -32.48 11.67
N ALA A 242 -7.80 -33.60 12.41
CA ALA A 242 -6.57 -34.34 12.70
C ALA A 242 -5.90 -34.86 11.40
N ILE A 243 -6.67 -35.37 10.44
CA ILE A 243 -6.15 -35.75 9.12
C ILE A 243 -5.57 -34.53 8.39
N ALA A 244 -6.25 -33.38 8.41
CA ALA A 244 -5.73 -32.16 7.79
C ALA A 244 -4.41 -31.69 8.43
N GLU A 245 -4.31 -31.74 9.76
CA GLU A 245 -3.10 -31.39 10.51
C GLU A 245 -1.92 -32.31 10.19
N GLN A 246 -2.15 -33.62 10.04
CA GLN A 246 -1.12 -34.59 9.63
C GLN A 246 -0.65 -34.40 8.18
N LEU A 247 -1.55 -34.01 7.27
CA LEU A 247 -1.23 -33.86 5.84
C LEU A 247 -0.61 -32.50 5.50
N LEU A 248 -0.90 -31.46 6.28
CA LEU A 248 -0.49 -30.09 5.99
C LEU A 248 1.02 -29.90 5.78
N PRO A 249 1.93 -30.48 6.60
CA PRO A 249 3.38 -30.34 6.37
C PRO A 249 3.80 -30.83 4.97
N LYS A 250 3.36 -32.02 4.55
CA LYS A 250 3.65 -32.58 3.21
C LYS A 250 3.08 -31.71 2.09
N LEU A 251 1.85 -31.23 2.26
CA LEU A 251 1.19 -30.35 1.30
C LEU A 251 1.89 -28.99 1.18
N ARG A 252 2.44 -28.45 2.27
CA ARG A 252 3.20 -27.18 2.30
C ARG A 252 4.56 -27.31 1.60
N VAL A 253 5.28 -28.41 1.82
CA VAL A 253 6.51 -28.74 1.08
C VAL A 253 6.21 -28.82 -0.42
N ALA A 254 5.16 -29.55 -0.83
CA ALA A 254 4.76 -29.65 -2.23
C ALA A 254 4.34 -28.31 -2.86
N GLU A 255 3.60 -27.45 -2.12
CA GLU A 255 3.29 -26.08 -2.56
C GLU A 255 4.52 -25.19 -2.72
N TRP A 256 5.52 -25.38 -1.87
CA TRP A 256 6.78 -24.64 -1.98
C TRP A 256 7.61 -25.13 -3.16
N LEU A 257 7.75 -26.45 -3.37
CA LEU A 257 8.45 -27.03 -4.52
C LEU A 257 7.83 -26.58 -5.86
N ASP A 258 6.49 -26.61 -5.98
CA ASP A 258 5.76 -26.10 -7.16
C ASP A 258 6.08 -24.62 -7.46
N ARG A 259 6.45 -23.82 -6.44
CA ARG A 259 6.85 -22.41 -6.56
C ARG A 259 8.35 -22.24 -6.79
N ALA A 260 9.18 -23.09 -6.18
CA ALA A 260 10.62 -23.10 -6.32
C ALA A 260 11.05 -23.49 -7.74
N ASP A 261 10.48 -24.56 -8.30
CA ASP A 261 10.74 -24.99 -9.68
C ASP A 261 10.32 -23.92 -10.69
N ALA A 262 9.13 -23.32 -10.51
CA ALA A 262 8.66 -22.23 -11.36
C ALA A 262 9.55 -20.97 -11.23
N ALA A 263 10.08 -20.69 -10.03
CA ALA A 263 11.00 -19.58 -9.82
C ALA A 263 12.38 -19.83 -10.45
N LYS A 264 12.85 -21.09 -10.44
CA LYS A 264 14.08 -21.53 -11.10
C LYS A 264 13.96 -21.52 -12.63
N ALA A 265 12.79 -21.86 -13.18
CA ALA A 265 12.53 -21.84 -14.61
C ALA A 265 12.45 -20.42 -15.20
N ASP A 266 11.76 -19.48 -14.55
CA ASP A 266 11.59 -18.08 -15.00
C ASP A 266 12.63 -17.11 -14.38
N LEU A 267 13.75 -17.63 -13.84
CA LEU A 267 14.64 -16.94 -12.90
C LEU A 267 15.17 -15.58 -13.38
N GLU A 268 15.48 -15.44 -14.67
CA GLU A 268 15.93 -14.16 -15.24
C GLU A 268 14.83 -13.11 -15.30
N GLU A 269 13.61 -13.50 -15.68
CA GLU A 269 12.50 -12.59 -15.98
C GLU A 269 11.52 -12.37 -14.81
N LEU A 270 11.59 -13.19 -13.76
CA LEU A 270 10.72 -13.13 -12.58
C LEU A 270 10.78 -11.80 -11.80
N ASP A 271 9.70 -11.35 -11.17
CA ASP A 271 9.71 -10.18 -10.28
C ASP A 271 10.51 -10.45 -9.00
N LEU A 272 11.40 -9.53 -8.58
CA LEU A 272 12.16 -9.66 -7.34
C LEU A 272 11.28 -9.85 -6.10
N ARG A 273 10.07 -9.29 -6.07
CA ARG A 273 9.12 -9.52 -4.97
C ARG A 273 8.67 -10.97 -4.92
N ASP A 274 8.42 -11.57 -6.07
CA ASP A 274 7.95 -12.95 -6.17
C ASP A 274 9.09 -13.90 -5.77
N LEU A 275 10.33 -13.68 -6.24
CA LEU A 275 11.50 -14.45 -5.81
C LEU A 275 11.73 -14.36 -4.28
N ARG A 276 11.69 -13.15 -3.72
CA ARG A 276 11.75 -12.95 -2.25
C ARG A 276 10.64 -13.70 -1.51
N SER A 277 9.44 -13.82 -2.09
CA SER A 277 8.33 -14.54 -1.47
C SER A 277 8.47 -16.07 -1.49
N VAL A 278 9.31 -16.62 -2.39
CA VAL A 278 9.63 -18.06 -2.44
C VAL A 278 10.78 -18.37 -1.49
N VAL A 279 11.81 -17.52 -1.46
CA VAL A 279 12.92 -17.60 -0.50
C VAL A 279 12.43 -17.43 0.94
N ALA A 280 11.60 -16.42 1.24
CA ALA A 280 11.05 -16.27 2.60
C ALA A 280 10.14 -17.44 3.01
N ALA A 281 9.56 -18.17 2.05
CA ALA A 281 8.75 -19.35 2.31
C ALA A 281 9.59 -20.64 2.46
N SER A 282 10.88 -20.63 2.11
CA SER A 282 11.77 -21.78 2.35
C SER A 282 12.32 -21.82 3.78
N GLU A 283 12.23 -20.71 4.50
CA GLU A 283 12.63 -20.57 5.91
C GLU A 283 11.53 -21.06 6.88
N ASP A 284 10.39 -21.53 6.37
CA ASP A 284 9.34 -22.18 7.17
C ASP A 284 9.87 -23.52 7.75
N PRO A 285 9.78 -23.76 9.08
CA PRO A 285 10.21 -25.02 9.71
C PRO A 285 9.52 -26.30 9.22
N MET A 286 8.43 -26.18 8.44
CA MET A 286 7.82 -27.31 7.74
C MET A 286 8.51 -27.61 6.39
N VAL A 287 9.05 -26.57 5.74
CA VAL A 287 9.74 -26.68 4.44
C VAL A 287 11.21 -27.08 4.65
N ALA A 288 11.94 -26.42 5.55
CA ALA A 288 13.39 -26.61 5.77
C ALA A 288 13.78 -27.95 6.46
N ARG A 289 12.97 -28.99 6.33
CA ARG A 289 13.15 -30.30 6.98
C ARG A 289 14.02 -31.27 6.19
N ASP A 290 13.91 -31.24 4.86
CA ASP A 290 14.54 -32.22 3.97
C ASP A 290 15.76 -31.60 3.29
N GLU A 291 16.85 -32.35 3.15
CA GLU A 291 18.12 -31.79 2.64
C GLU A 291 17.98 -31.20 1.24
N THR A 292 17.29 -31.89 0.34
CA THR A 292 17.00 -31.43 -1.03
C THR A 292 16.22 -30.10 -1.06
N THR A 293 15.38 -29.83 -0.06
CA THR A 293 14.69 -28.54 0.05
C THR A 293 15.62 -27.43 0.55
N ARG A 294 16.62 -27.75 1.38
CA ARG A 294 17.64 -26.79 1.84
C ARG A 294 18.60 -26.43 0.70
N GLU A 295 19.03 -27.40 -0.08
CA GLU A 295 19.86 -27.20 -1.28
C GLU A 295 19.17 -26.23 -2.26
N LEU A 296 17.92 -26.52 -2.64
CA LEU A 296 17.13 -25.67 -3.53
C LEU A 296 16.83 -24.28 -2.91
N ALA A 297 16.64 -24.22 -1.59
CA ALA A 297 16.50 -22.96 -0.87
C ALA A 297 17.79 -22.12 -0.91
N HIS A 298 18.96 -22.74 -0.83
CA HIS A 298 20.26 -22.07 -0.94
C HIS A 298 20.48 -21.52 -2.36
N GLU A 299 20.25 -22.34 -3.39
CA GLU A 299 20.36 -21.92 -4.79
C GLU A 299 19.45 -20.71 -5.09
N LEU A 300 18.22 -20.72 -4.57
CA LEU A 300 17.29 -19.58 -4.70
C LEU A 300 17.72 -18.34 -3.89
N LYS A 301 18.44 -18.51 -2.77
CA LYS A 301 19.03 -17.38 -2.01
C LYS A 301 20.18 -16.74 -2.78
N ASP A 302 21.09 -17.52 -3.34
CA ASP A 302 22.24 -17.03 -4.11
C ASP A 302 21.78 -16.35 -5.41
N ALA A 303 20.78 -16.92 -6.09
CA ALA A 303 20.11 -16.28 -7.21
C ALA A 303 19.39 -14.98 -6.82
N LEU A 304 18.78 -14.91 -5.64
CA LEU A 304 18.14 -13.68 -5.14
C LEU A 304 19.16 -12.56 -4.90
N VAL A 305 20.35 -12.87 -4.35
CA VAL A 305 21.45 -11.91 -4.19
C VAL A 305 21.91 -11.41 -5.55
N THR A 306 22.29 -12.33 -6.45
CA THR A 306 22.75 -12.02 -7.82
C THR A 306 21.75 -11.15 -8.58
N LYS A 307 20.45 -11.47 -8.49
CA LYS A 307 19.38 -10.70 -9.14
C LYS A 307 19.13 -9.35 -8.49
N GLN A 308 19.27 -9.26 -7.17
CA GLN A 308 19.16 -7.99 -6.43
C GLN A 308 20.29 -7.02 -6.80
N GLU A 309 21.52 -7.51 -6.96
CA GLU A 309 22.65 -6.71 -7.44
C GLU A 309 22.47 -6.28 -8.90
N LYS A 310 22.02 -7.21 -9.76
CA LYS A 310 21.66 -6.89 -11.15
C LYS A 310 20.62 -5.78 -11.22
N GLU A 311 19.46 -5.93 -10.58
CA GLU A 311 18.43 -4.88 -10.57
C GLU A 311 18.91 -3.57 -9.94
N LEU A 312 19.80 -3.61 -8.95
CA LEU A 312 20.37 -2.40 -8.37
C LEU A 312 21.27 -1.65 -9.36
N ASN A 313 22.15 -2.37 -10.06
CA ASN A 313 23.01 -1.79 -11.11
C ASN A 313 22.18 -1.26 -12.28
N LEU A 314 21.12 -1.97 -12.65
CA LEU A 314 20.17 -1.52 -13.67
C LEU A 314 19.43 -0.24 -13.23
N TRP A 315 19.03 -0.14 -11.96
CA TRP A 315 18.40 1.06 -11.38
C TRP A 315 19.35 2.27 -11.35
N PHE A 316 20.62 2.07 -10.97
CA PHE A 316 21.64 3.11 -11.05
C PHE A 316 21.86 3.60 -12.49
N GLY A 317 21.97 2.67 -13.45
CA GLY A 317 22.08 3.00 -14.88
C GLY A 317 20.86 3.77 -15.41
N ASP A 318 19.65 3.45 -14.96
CA ASP A 318 18.43 4.17 -15.35
C ASP A 318 18.39 5.60 -14.78
N ILE A 319 18.98 5.83 -13.62
CA ILE A 319 19.14 7.17 -13.02
C ILE A 319 20.21 7.97 -13.76
N ASP A 320 21.39 7.40 -14.01
CA ASP A 320 22.47 8.09 -14.73
C ASP A 320 22.05 8.42 -16.18
N ALA A 321 21.37 7.50 -16.88
CA ALA A 321 20.74 7.77 -18.17
C ALA A 321 19.67 8.87 -18.08
N ALA A 322 18.84 8.89 -17.02
CA ALA A 322 17.85 9.95 -16.82
C ALA A 322 18.49 11.33 -16.56
N ILE A 323 19.66 11.38 -15.92
CA ILE A 323 20.48 12.60 -15.79
C ILE A 323 21.06 13.01 -17.14
N GLY A 324 21.68 12.08 -17.88
CA GLY A 324 22.32 12.34 -19.18
C GLY A 324 21.36 12.84 -20.28
N VAL A 325 20.09 12.39 -20.25
CA VAL A 325 19.02 12.90 -21.15
C VAL A 325 18.39 14.21 -20.63
N GLY A 326 18.82 14.73 -19.47
CA GLY A 326 18.26 15.94 -18.86
C GLY A 326 16.88 15.77 -18.24
N ARG A 327 16.42 14.53 -18.02
CA ARG A 327 15.11 14.21 -17.43
C ARG A 327 15.17 14.19 -15.90
N VAL A 328 15.67 15.28 -15.31
CA VAL A 328 16.05 15.37 -13.88
C VAL A 328 14.91 15.05 -12.92
N VAL A 329 13.68 15.55 -13.15
CA VAL A 329 12.50 15.21 -12.34
C VAL A 329 12.21 13.70 -12.33
N ARG A 330 12.50 12.98 -13.44
CA ARG A 330 12.37 11.52 -13.50
C ARG A 330 13.52 10.82 -12.78
N ALA A 331 14.75 11.30 -12.90
CA ALA A 331 15.91 10.78 -12.16
C ALA A 331 15.69 10.90 -10.63
N LEU A 332 15.25 12.05 -10.15
CA LEU A 332 14.89 12.29 -8.75
C LEU A 332 13.77 11.35 -8.28
N LYS A 333 12.70 11.17 -9.05
CA LYS A 333 11.60 10.23 -8.73
C LYS A 333 12.03 8.76 -8.76
N LEU A 334 12.99 8.38 -9.60
CA LEU A 334 13.59 7.04 -9.58
C LEU A 334 14.48 6.84 -8.34
N SER A 335 15.27 7.85 -7.95
CA SER A 335 16.15 7.80 -6.77
C SER A 335 15.40 7.60 -5.44
N SER A 336 14.11 7.93 -5.38
CA SER A 336 13.26 7.68 -4.20
C SER A 336 12.60 6.29 -4.18
N GLN A 337 12.82 5.46 -5.20
CA GLN A 337 12.20 4.14 -5.37
C GLN A 337 13.26 3.05 -5.59
N PRO A 338 14.11 2.73 -4.58
CA PRO A 338 15.12 1.69 -4.69
C PRO A 338 14.48 0.29 -4.73
N PRO A 339 15.10 -0.70 -5.43
CA PRO A 339 14.60 -2.07 -5.50
C PRO A 339 14.70 -2.85 -4.18
N LYS A 340 15.46 -2.33 -3.20
CA LYS A 340 15.60 -2.82 -1.81
C LYS A 340 15.59 -1.62 -0.87
N ALA A 341 14.83 -1.70 0.22
CA ALA A 341 14.83 -0.66 1.25
C ALA A 341 16.20 -0.61 1.97
N GLY A 342 16.63 0.58 2.39
CA GLY A 342 17.89 0.76 3.12
C GLY A 342 19.17 0.72 2.27
N VAL A 343 19.08 0.60 0.94
CA VAL A 343 20.26 0.71 0.08
C VAL A 343 20.85 2.12 0.14
N ARG A 344 22.17 2.19 0.33
CA ARG A 344 22.93 3.44 0.29
C ARG A 344 22.99 3.95 -1.15
N PHE A 345 22.70 5.23 -1.35
CA PHE A 345 22.80 5.85 -2.68
C PHE A 345 24.26 6.26 -2.96
N PRO A 346 24.85 5.90 -4.12
CA PRO A 346 26.24 6.22 -4.44
C PRO A 346 26.52 7.72 -4.41
N THR A 347 27.65 8.11 -3.82
CA THR A 347 28.04 9.51 -3.62
C THR A 347 28.28 10.25 -4.94
N GLU A 348 28.85 9.59 -5.95
CA GLU A 348 29.05 10.17 -7.28
C GLU A 348 27.73 10.46 -7.99
N LEU A 349 26.80 9.49 -7.99
CA LEU A 349 25.45 9.69 -8.54
C LEU A 349 24.66 10.72 -7.72
N ALA A 350 24.89 10.82 -6.40
CA ALA A 350 24.32 11.86 -5.57
C ALA A 350 24.78 13.25 -6.04
N GLY A 351 26.10 13.45 -6.21
CA GLY A 351 26.67 14.69 -6.71
C GLY A 351 26.16 15.08 -8.10
N LYS A 352 26.17 14.14 -9.06
CA LYS A 352 25.60 14.35 -10.40
C LYS A 352 24.12 14.77 -10.34
N LEU A 353 23.31 14.07 -9.55
CA LEU A 353 21.87 14.32 -9.44
C LEU A 353 21.56 15.64 -8.72
N ALA A 354 22.32 15.98 -7.68
CA ALA A 354 22.19 17.24 -6.95
C ALA A 354 22.61 18.45 -7.81
N ALA A 355 23.72 18.33 -8.55
CA ALA A 355 24.15 19.34 -9.51
C ALA A 355 23.12 19.54 -10.63
N ALA A 356 22.60 18.45 -11.20
CA ALA A 356 21.56 18.51 -12.23
C ALA A 356 20.23 19.10 -11.72
N ALA A 357 19.84 18.81 -10.47
CA ALA A 357 18.68 19.42 -9.83
C ALA A 357 18.88 20.93 -9.60
N THR A 358 20.04 21.32 -9.07
CA THR A 358 20.39 22.73 -8.83
C THR A 358 20.44 23.53 -10.14
N ALA A 359 21.00 22.96 -11.21
CA ALA A 359 21.03 23.56 -12.54
C ALA A 359 19.65 23.73 -13.21
N ASN A 360 18.60 23.06 -12.70
CA ASN A 360 17.21 23.25 -13.14
C ASN A 360 16.43 24.27 -12.30
N LEU A 361 16.98 24.70 -11.16
CA LEU A 361 16.40 25.70 -10.25
C LEU A 361 17.04 27.07 -10.50
N THR A 362 16.82 27.62 -11.70
CA THR A 362 17.33 28.94 -12.10
C THR A 362 16.33 30.07 -11.84
N THR A 363 16.83 31.31 -11.77
CA THR A 363 16.05 32.54 -11.58
C THR A 363 14.96 32.76 -12.62
N ASP A 364 15.18 32.24 -13.84
CA ASP A 364 14.35 32.48 -15.02
C ASP A 364 13.44 31.27 -15.33
N ALA A 365 13.51 30.21 -14.52
CA ALA A 365 12.66 29.05 -14.69
C ALA A 365 11.22 29.33 -14.20
N LEU A 366 10.24 28.88 -14.98
CA LEU A 366 8.81 29.00 -14.66
C LEU A 366 8.47 28.40 -13.27
N PRO A 367 7.54 29.01 -12.51
CA PRO A 367 7.13 28.51 -11.19
C PRO A 367 6.71 27.03 -11.18
N ASP A 368 5.99 26.56 -12.20
CA ASP A 368 5.57 25.16 -12.34
C ASP A 368 6.76 24.18 -12.39
N ARG A 369 7.89 24.60 -12.98
CA ARG A 369 9.11 23.79 -13.02
C ARG A 369 9.76 23.73 -11.64
N TRP A 370 9.81 24.86 -10.93
CA TRP A 370 10.26 24.91 -9.55
C TRP A 370 9.43 23.97 -8.67
N VAL A 371 8.09 24.03 -8.74
CA VAL A 371 7.19 23.09 -8.04
C VAL A 371 7.54 21.63 -8.37
N ALA A 372 7.59 21.28 -9.65
CA ALA A 372 7.82 19.90 -10.08
C ALA A 372 9.21 19.34 -9.69
N VAL A 373 10.24 20.20 -9.62
CA VAL A 373 11.58 19.83 -9.14
C VAL A 373 11.59 19.71 -7.62
N LEU A 374 11.09 20.71 -6.88
CA LEU A 374 11.06 20.68 -5.41
C LEU A 374 10.29 19.48 -4.86
N GLU A 375 9.15 19.12 -5.46
CA GLU A 375 8.41 17.91 -5.09
C GLU A 375 9.18 16.62 -5.34
N ALA A 376 10.06 16.58 -6.34
CA ALA A 376 10.90 15.41 -6.61
C ALA A 376 12.16 15.38 -5.72
N VAL A 377 12.76 16.55 -5.43
CA VAL A 377 13.92 16.69 -4.54
C VAL A 377 13.54 16.33 -3.10
N ALA A 378 12.40 16.80 -2.58
CA ALA A 378 12.02 16.59 -1.17
C ALA A 378 11.96 15.12 -0.72
N PHE A 379 11.68 14.19 -1.65
CA PHE A 379 11.64 12.74 -1.38
C PHE A 379 12.86 11.98 -1.91
N SER A 380 13.86 12.67 -2.47
CA SER A 380 15.12 12.08 -2.94
C SER A 380 16.12 11.93 -1.80
N PRO A 381 17.05 10.94 -1.86
CA PRO A 381 18.21 10.89 -0.97
C PRO A 381 19.11 12.13 -1.07
N VAL A 382 19.15 12.85 -2.20
CA VAL A 382 20.06 13.99 -2.42
C VAL A 382 19.53 15.33 -1.90
N ARG A 383 18.39 15.33 -1.17
CA ARG A 383 17.64 16.55 -0.82
C ARG A 383 18.43 17.61 -0.04
N SER A 384 19.43 17.21 0.75
CA SER A 384 20.29 18.12 1.50
C SER A 384 21.43 18.73 0.66
N GLN A 385 21.72 18.17 -0.51
CA GLN A 385 22.79 18.63 -1.42
C GLN A 385 22.29 19.63 -2.48
N VAL A 386 20.97 19.85 -2.57
CA VAL A 386 20.38 20.79 -3.51
C VAL A 386 20.25 22.17 -2.87
N THR A 387 21.12 23.08 -3.30
CA THR A 387 21.19 24.47 -2.82
C THR A 387 21.12 25.43 -4.02
N PRO A 388 19.92 25.88 -4.43
CA PRO A 388 19.80 26.89 -5.48
C PRO A 388 20.40 28.22 -5.01
N SER A 389 21.02 28.97 -5.92
CA SER A 389 21.75 30.21 -5.59
C SER A 389 20.85 31.43 -5.34
N ALA A 390 19.64 31.44 -5.93
CA ALA A 390 18.67 32.52 -5.79
C ALA A 390 17.23 31.99 -5.98
N ALA A 391 16.27 32.72 -5.43
CA ALA A 391 14.84 32.49 -5.67
C ALA A 391 14.45 32.89 -7.12
N PRO A 392 13.37 32.33 -7.69
CA PRO A 392 12.91 32.69 -9.03
C PRO A 392 12.36 34.13 -9.06
N THR A 393 12.58 34.80 -10.19
CA THR A 393 12.08 36.16 -10.45
C THR A 393 10.55 36.23 -10.51
N GLN A 394 9.90 35.12 -10.88
CA GLN A 394 8.46 34.94 -10.85
C GLN A 394 8.09 33.99 -9.70
N THR A 395 7.21 34.43 -8.82
CA THR A 395 6.64 33.61 -7.75
C THR A 395 5.15 33.40 -7.99
N SER A 396 4.63 32.24 -7.59
CA SER A 396 3.20 31.92 -7.63
C SER A 396 2.73 31.43 -6.27
N ASP A 397 1.44 31.55 -5.98
CA ASP A 397 0.86 31.07 -4.72
C ASP A 397 1.07 29.56 -4.55
N GLU A 398 1.04 28.79 -5.64
CA GLU A 398 1.34 27.35 -5.64
C GLU A 398 2.81 27.06 -5.30
N LEU A 399 3.75 27.87 -5.79
CA LEU A 399 5.16 27.76 -5.42
C LEU A 399 5.36 28.08 -3.93
N LEU A 400 4.76 29.16 -3.42
CA LEU A 400 4.87 29.50 -2.00
C LEU A 400 4.19 28.46 -1.10
N ALA A 401 3.05 27.92 -1.51
CA ALA A 401 2.36 26.84 -0.81
C ALA A 401 3.18 25.54 -0.80
N THR A 402 3.84 25.19 -1.90
CA THR A 402 4.68 23.99 -1.98
C THR A 402 5.98 24.14 -1.18
N VAL A 403 6.63 25.32 -1.20
CA VAL A 403 7.80 25.58 -0.33
C VAL A 403 7.40 25.51 1.15
N LYS A 404 6.28 26.14 1.57
CA LYS A 404 5.76 26.02 2.95
C LYS A 404 5.48 24.56 3.33
N ARG A 405 4.83 23.80 2.44
CA ARG A 405 4.52 22.37 2.66
C ARG A 405 5.77 21.50 2.76
N LEU A 406 6.82 21.80 2.00
CA LEU A 406 8.05 21.01 1.92
C LEU A 406 9.18 21.54 2.83
N GLY A 407 8.96 22.64 3.57
CA GLY A 407 10.00 23.30 4.36
C GLY A 407 10.71 22.38 5.35
N SER A 408 9.97 21.49 6.05
CA SER A 408 10.56 20.48 6.96
C SER A 408 11.45 19.44 6.27
N LEU A 409 11.35 19.29 4.95
CA LEU A 409 12.18 18.39 4.14
C LEU A 409 13.30 19.13 3.37
N LEU A 410 13.13 20.44 3.14
CA LEU A 410 14.02 21.32 2.37
C LEU A 410 14.26 22.66 3.10
N PRO A 411 14.83 22.66 4.32
CA PRO A 411 14.98 23.87 5.12
C PRO A 411 15.86 24.93 4.43
N GLN A 412 16.87 24.50 3.67
CA GLN A 412 17.73 25.40 2.91
C GLN A 412 16.99 26.11 1.74
N VAL A 413 15.94 25.48 1.19
CA VAL A 413 15.08 26.14 0.19
C VAL A 413 14.11 27.08 0.87
N ALA A 414 13.48 26.67 1.99
CA ALA A 414 12.58 27.53 2.74
C ALA A 414 13.25 28.84 3.20
N ALA A 415 14.51 28.77 3.65
CA ALA A 415 15.33 29.93 3.99
C ALA A 415 15.49 30.93 2.82
N LEU A 416 15.67 30.46 1.58
CA LEU A 416 15.78 31.32 0.38
C LEU A 416 14.46 32.04 0.04
N PHE A 417 13.32 31.54 0.51
CA PHE A 417 12.02 32.19 0.39
C PHE A 417 11.62 32.96 1.67
N GLY A 418 12.51 33.09 2.65
CA GLY A 418 12.23 33.77 3.93
C GLY A 418 11.19 33.06 4.80
N ILE A 419 11.00 31.75 4.62
CA ILE A 419 10.05 30.94 5.37
C ILE A 419 10.80 30.23 6.51
N GLU A 420 10.52 30.63 7.75
CA GLU A 420 11.00 29.89 8.93
C GLU A 420 10.33 28.51 9.00
N VAL A 421 11.14 27.49 9.32
CA VAL A 421 10.71 26.10 9.39
C VAL A 421 10.83 25.61 10.83
N ASP A 422 9.72 25.24 11.44
CA ASP A 422 9.73 24.49 12.70
C ASP A 422 10.37 23.10 12.46
N ALA A 423 11.52 22.87 13.08
CA ALA A 423 12.27 21.61 13.00
C ALA A 423 11.49 20.40 13.57
N LYS A 424 10.40 20.64 14.32
CA LYS A 424 9.51 19.63 14.90
C LYS A 424 8.26 19.36 14.03
N ALA A 425 8.05 20.11 12.95
CA ALA A 425 6.91 19.94 12.07
C ALA A 425 6.93 18.56 11.37
N PRO A 426 5.77 17.89 11.21
CA PRO A 426 5.71 16.57 10.59
C PRO A 426 6.16 16.62 9.13
N ALA A 427 6.94 15.61 8.71
CA ALA A 427 7.37 15.47 7.33
C ALA A 427 6.16 15.34 6.39
N ALA A 428 6.08 16.21 5.38
CA ALA A 428 5.00 16.17 4.40
C ALA A 428 5.02 14.85 3.61
N LYS A 429 3.84 14.27 3.37
CA LYS A 429 3.70 13.06 2.55
C LYS A 429 3.83 13.43 1.06
N PRO A 430 4.35 12.53 0.21
CA PRO A 430 4.36 12.75 -1.24
C PRO A 430 2.93 12.84 -1.75
N LEU A 431 2.67 13.81 -2.65
CA LEU A 431 1.37 13.89 -3.30
C LEU A 431 1.16 12.63 -4.13
N ARG A 432 0.09 11.88 -3.82
CA ARG A 432 -0.32 10.78 -4.69
C ARG A 432 -0.79 11.39 -6.02
N PRO A 433 -0.39 10.84 -7.18
CA PRO A 433 -1.00 11.21 -8.44
C PRO A 433 -2.50 10.98 -8.32
N THR A 434 -3.28 12.06 -8.29
CA THR A 434 -4.73 11.96 -8.41
C THR A 434 -4.99 11.40 -9.78
N ALA A 435 -5.43 10.14 -9.86
CA ALA A 435 -5.93 9.58 -11.11
C ALA A 435 -6.95 10.59 -11.67
N PRO A 436 -6.85 10.98 -12.97
CA PRO A 436 -7.72 12.01 -13.51
C PRO A 436 -9.15 11.59 -13.25
N ALA A 437 -9.84 12.35 -12.40
CA ALA A 437 -11.19 12.02 -11.98
C ALA A 437 -12.01 11.88 -13.26
N LYS A 438 -12.46 10.65 -13.57
CA LYS A 438 -13.35 10.42 -14.69
C LYS A 438 -14.55 11.30 -14.43
N LYS A 439 -14.66 12.43 -15.16
CA LYS A 439 -15.81 13.33 -15.07
C LYS A 439 -17.02 12.44 -15.27
N ALA A 440 -17.76 12.21 -14.20
CA ALA A 440 -19.00 11.46 -14.28
C ALA A 440 -19.87 12.20 -15.31
N PRO A 441 -20.48 11.50 -16.28
CA PRO A 441 -21.42 12.17 -17.17
C PRO A 441 -22.47 12.87 -16.29
N PRO A 442 -22.85 14.12 -16.61
CA PRO A 442 -23.75 14.88 -15.77
C PRO A 442 -25.02 14.07 -15.55
N ARG A 443 -25.35 13.77 -14.29
CA ARG A 443 -26.61 13.09 -13.96
C ARG A 443 -27.75 13.91 -14.56
N PRO A 444 -28.69 13.30 -15.30
CA PRO A 444 -29.87 14.02 -15.75
C PRO A 444 -30.60 14.57 -14.52
N ALA A 445 -31.00 15.84 -14.58
CA ALA A 445 -31.66 16.50 -13.47
C ALA A 445 -32.95 15.75 -13.12
N LYS A 446 -33.10 15.36 -11.84
CA LYS A 446 -34.34 14.77 -11.34
C LYS A 446 -35.45 15.83 -11.47
N PRO A 447 -36.61 15.52 -12.08
CA PRO A 447 -37.69 16.50 -12.19
C PRO A 447 -38.09 17.03 -10.81
N ALA A 448 -38.16 18.36 -10.68
CA ALA A 448 -38.59 18.99 -9.44
C ALA A 448 -40.09 18.74 -9.24
N ALA A 449 -40.47 18.19 -8.08
CA ALA A 449 -41.86 18.15 -7.66
C ALA A 449 -42.37 19.60 -7.42
N PRO A 450 -43.62 19.92 -7.77
CA PRO A 450 -44.16 21.27 -7.61
C PRO A 450 -44.29 21.64 -6.14
N LYS A 451 -43.85 22.86 -5.78
CA LYS A 451 -44.13 23.44 -4.46
C LYS A 451 -45.61 23.87 -4.38
N PRO A 452 -46.33 23.62 -3.27
CA PRO A 452 -47.60 24.30 -3.00
C PRO A 452 -47.35 25.80 -2.69
N PRO A 453 -48.34 26.68 -2.93
CA PRO A 453 -48.18 28.13 -2.81
C PRO A 453 -48.23 28.63 -1.35
N ALA A 454 -47.84 29.90 -1.19
CA ALA A 454 -47.54 30.53 0.10
C ALA A 454 -48.78 30.90 0.94
N ALA A 455 -48.57 30.92 2.25
CA ALA A 455 -49.34 31.71 3.22
C ALA A 455 -48.36 32.58 4.03
N ALA A 456 -48.80 33.79 4.38
CA ALA A 456 -48.05 34.81 5.14
C ALA A 456 -49.00 35.45 6.16
N PRO A 457 -48.54 36.36 7.05
CA PRO A 457 -47.24 36.48 7.71
C PRO A 457 -47.37 36.37 9.25
N ALA A 458 -46.26 36.49 9.98
CA ALA A 458 -46.24 36.54 11.45
C ALA A 458 -46.57 37.94 12.02
N PRO A 459 -46.89 38.02 13.33
CA PRO A 459 -46.47 39.13 14.18
C PRO A 459 -45.58 38.66 15.35
N ALA A 460 -44.87 39.60 15.97
CA ALA A 460 -43.81 39.38 16.97
C ALA A 460 -44.25 39.70 18.41
N ALA A 461 -43.52 39.16 19.41
CA ALA A 461 -42.98 39.89 20.58
C ALA A 461 -42.29 38.94 21.60
N GLU A 462 -41.29 39.46 22.32
CA GLU A 462 -40.47 38.85 23.38
C GLU A 462 -41.08 39.18 24.79
N PRO A 463 -40.42 38.98 25.97
CA PRO A 463 -39.32 38.08 26.40
C PRO A 463 -39.62 37.35 27.77
N GLU A 464 -38.58 36.69 28.33
CA GLU A 464 -38.27 36.51 29.78
C GLU A 464 -39.28 35.93 30.79
N VAL A 465 -38.91 34.80 31.43
CA VAL A 465 -38.89 34.69 32.92
C VAL A 465 -37.77 33.71 33.37
N VAL A 466 -37.10 34.02 34.47
CA VAL A 466 -36.09 33.19 35.16
C VAL A 466 -36.71 32.48 36.38
N ALA A 467 -36.36 31.21 36.63
CA ALA A 467 -36.42 30.58 37.96
C ALA A 467 -35.57 29.28 38.02
N GLU A 468 -34.75 29.16 39.07
CA GLU A 468 -34.02 27.96 39.52
C GLU A 468 -34.83 27.22 40.63
N PRO A 469 -34.27 26.32 41.47
CA PRO A 469 -33.94 24.91 41.20
C PRO A 469 -34.56 23.93 42.26
N GLU A 470 -33.86 22.83 42.58
CA GLU A 470 -34.23 21.73 43.53
C GLU A 470 -35.32 20.76 43.00
N VAL A 471 -35.33 19.44 43.33
CA VAL A 471 -35.01 18.80 44.61
C VAL A 471 -34.22 17.49 44.48
N VAL A 472 -33.45 17.18 45.53
CA VAL A 472 -32.70 15.93 45.79
C VAL A 472 -33.63 14.75 46.13
N ALA A 473 -33.23 13.52 45.78
CA ALA A 473 -33.69 12.29 46.43
C ALA A 473 -32.55 11.25 46.50
N GLU A 474 -32.42 10.59 47.65
CA GLU A 474 -31.30 9.71 48.06
C GLU A 474 -31.51 8.21 47.71
N PRO A 475 -30.47 7.33 47.85
CA PRO A 475 -30.46 5.98 47.26
C PRO A 475 -30.90 4.83 48.21
N GLU A 476 -31.37 3.72 47.63
CA GLU A 476 -31.67 2.47 48.37
C GLU A 476 -30.52 1.44 48.41
N VAL A 477 -30.00 1.27 49.63
CA VAL A 477 -29.68 0.02 50.37
C VAL A 477 -29.14 -1.25 49.67
N VAL A 478 -27.85 -1.51 49.97
CA VAL A 478 -27.18 -2.77 50.39
C VAL A 478 -27.89 -4.13 50.21
N ALA A 479 -27.15 -5.09 49.62
CA ALA A 479 -27.18 -6.51 50.01
C ALA A 479 -25.73 -7.06 50.10
N GLU A 480 -25.42 -7.79 51.17
CA GLU A 480 -24.09 -8.33 51.52
C GLU A 480 -23.95 -9.84 51.18
N PRO A 481 -22.74 -10.46 51.29
CA PRO A 481 -22.34 -11.57 50.42
C PRO A 481 -22.57 -13.00 50.95
N GLU A 482 -22.50 -13.97 50.04
CA GLU A 482 -22.40 -15.41 50.34
C GLU A 482 -20.94 -15.91 50.18
N VAL A 483 -20.58 -16.99 50.89
CA VAL A 483 -19.19 -17.37 51.22
C VAL A 483 -18.90 -18.84 50.84
N VAL A 484 -17.63 -19.27 50.93
CA VAL A 484 -17.13 -20.67 50.78
C VAL A 484 -16.95 -21.09 49.29
N ALA A 485 -15.87 -21.73 48.83
CA ALA A 485 -14.87 -22.59 49.50
C ALA A 485 -13.40 -22.36 49.04
N GLU A 486 -12.45 -22.75 49.88
CA GLU A 486 -11.08 -23.09 49.48
C GLU A 486 -11.04 -24.42 48.69
N PRO A 487 -10.00 -24.65 47.87
CA PRO A 487 -9.31 -25.94 48.02
C PRO A 487 -7.77 -25.87 47.95
N GLU A 488 -7.18 -26.38 49.03
CA GLU A 488 -6.13 -27.42 49.08
C GLU A 488 -4.75 -27.24 48.42
N VAL A 489 -3.73 -27.71 49.15
CA VAL A 489 -2.30 -27.57 48.88
C VAL A 489 -1.77 -28.83 48.19
N VAL A 490 -1.05 -28.71 47.05
CA VAL A 490 -0.36 -29.85 46.43
C VAL A 490 1.05 -29.49 45.96
N ALA A 491 2.03 -30.07 46.67
CA ALA A 491 3.38 -30.49 46.29
C ALA A 491 4.33 -29.55 45.49
N GLU A 492 5.52 -29.35 46.08
CA GLU A 492 6.76 -28.97 45.41
C GLU A 492 7.21 -30.03 44.38
N PRO A 493 7.87 -29.62 43.29
CA PRO A 493 8.88 -30.46 42.64
C PRO A 493 10.29 -29.84 42.69
N GLU A 494 11.11 -30.49 43.52
CA GLU A 494 12.54 -30.83 43.38
C GLU A 494 13.48 -30.04 42.45
N VAL A 495 14.70 -29.83 42.98
CA VAL A 495 15.83 -29.13 42.36
C VAL A 495 16.43 -29.95 41.20
N VAL A 496 16.70 -29.31 40.05
CA VAL A 496 17.53 -29.87 38.98
C VAL A 496 18.63 -28.87 38.59
N ALA A 497 19.83 -29.40 38.36
CA ALA A 497 21.09 -28.68 38.43
C ALA A 497 21.42 -27.73 37.26
N GLU A 498 22.41 -26.87 37.51
CA GLU A 498 23.02 -25.92 36.58
C GLU A 498 23.62 -26.63 35.35
N PRO A 499 23.43 -26.11 34.13
CA PRO A 499 24.26 -26.47 32.99
C PRO A 499 25.58 -25.68 32.99
N GLU A 500 26.64 -26.43 32.73
CA GLU A 500 28.07 -26.10 32.78
C GLU A 500 28.52 -24.93 31.88
N VAL A 501 29.67 -24.34 32.23
CA VAL A 501 30.25 -23.16 31.59
C VAL A 501 30.79 -23.49 30.20
N VAL A 502 30.31 -22.80 29.16
CA VAL A 502 30.87 -22.93 27.79
C VAL A 502 32.18 -22.14 27.71
N ALA A 503 33.27 -22.84 27.39
CA ALA A 503 34.60 -22.26 27.21
C ALA A 503 34.70 -21.33 25.99
N GLU A 504 35.59 -20.34 26.10
CA GLU A 504 35.94 -19.40 25.04
C GLU A 504 36.64 -20.12 23.87
N PRO A 505 36.30 -19.85 22.60
CA PRO A 505 37.08 -20.32 21.46
C PRO A 505 38.39 -19.54 21.32
N GLU A 506 39.48 -20.29 21.10
CA GLU A 506 40.87 -19.85 21.06
C GLU A 506 41.20 -18.92 19.87
N VAL A 507 42.39 -18.31 19.94
CA VAL A 507 42.78 -17.11 19.21
C VAL A 507 43.21 -17.36 17.76
N VAL A 508 42.97 -16.34 16.93
CA VAL A 508 43.46 -16.11 15.56
C VAL A 508 44.86 -16.68 15.28
N ALA A 509 44.99 -17.40 14.16
CA ALA A 509 46.26 -17.59 13.45
C ALA A 509 46.14 -16.96 12.04
N GLU A 510 47.13 -16.13 11.69
CA GLU A 510 47.18 -15.41 10.41
C GLU A 510 47.65 -16.33 9.26
N PRO A 511 47.09 -16.23 8.04
CA PRO A 511 47.70 -16.83 6.87
C PRO A 511 48.86 -15.98 6.33
N GLU A 512 50.03 -16.62 6.28
CA GLU A 512 51.29 -16.14 5.74
C GLU A 512 51.18 -15.58 4.30
N VAL A 513 51.79 -14.42 4.05
CA VAL A 513 51.94 -13.81 2.71
C VAL A 513 53.35 -14.04 2.18
N VAL A 514 53.46 -14.65 0.99
CA VAL A 514 54.54 -14.69 -0.04
C VAL A 514 54.16 -15.88 -0.96
N ALA A 515 54.20 -15.85 -2.29
CA ALA A 515 55.09 -15.15 -3.21
C ALA A 515 54.40 -14.65 -4.50
N GLU A 516 55.07 -13.67 -5.11
CA GLU A 516 54.83 -13.13 -6.45
C GLU A 516 55.64 -13.94 -7.49
N PRO A 517 55.05 -14.43 -8.59
CA PRO A 517 55.82 -15.02 -9.68
C PRO A 517 56.38 -13.91 -10.59
N GLU A 518 57.68 -13.70 -10.45
CA GLU A 518 58.59 -12.94 -11.30
C GLU A 518 58.32 -13.12 -12.80
N ALA A 519 58.25 -12.02 -13.54
CA ALA A 519 58.15 -12.01 -15.00
C ALA A 519 59.52 -11.74 -15.62
N ASP A 520 59.99 -12.65 -16.48
CA ASP A 520 61.24 -12.55 -17.24
C ASP A 520 60.97 -12.85 -18.74
N PRO A 521 61.85 -12.50 -19.70
CA PRO A 521 61.42 -11.83 -20.93
C PRO A 521 61.90 -12.53 -22.22
N ALA A 522 61.71 -11.86 -23.37
CA ALA A 522 61.96 -12.33 -24.74
C ALA A 522 60.98 -13.41 -25.23
N GLU A 523 60.66 -13.51 -26.53
CA GLU A 523 61.31 -12.95 -27.74
C GLU A 523 60.26 -12.37 -28.71
#